data_AF-A0A9P9X313-F1
#
_entry.id   AF-A0A9P9X313-F1
#
_cell.length_a   1.000
_cell.length_b   1.000
_cell.length_c   1.000
_cell.angle_alpha   90.00
_cell.angle_beta   90.00
_cell.angle_gamma   90.00
#
_symmetry.space_group_name_H-M   'P 1'
#
loop_
_entity.id
_entity.type
_entity.pdbx_description
1 polymer ?
#
loop_
_entity_poly.entity_id
_entity_poly.type
_entity_poly.pdbx_seq_one_letter_code
_entity_poly.pdbx_strand_id
1 'polypeptide(L)'
;MRVWWKESDFFNEPKATFTIKCWHPDIYSTPQDAVTSGLFVNLMMDHLYTEYFHATLAGLRFGIDRSSHGLLLTISGYEAKLDSLLKHVLDAVSRLEFSETRFDMIKEDLTLEYQNDELDKPYKQVWYLTGCLNSEPWHAVETLRENVASVTIDDVRHFRKKLLAPMHLEIYAHGDLQICEAHRLADLVAATLRPPKTLETQRPVSQSLIIPKGSEFLYEKTLKDPDNVNHCIEMFLYVGDNSDRSKRAKAMLFHQMVRGPVLDQLRTKEQLGYVVDSDFRSFFSTCGISFKIQSQQRPAYLESRIEEFLRFFCDVLHGMSEADFDKHKRSLILRCLQKPRNLIQESKWTWGQIESKYYDFEGRCKDAECIKTFTLDDIVEFCRQYMKPGSLTRGKLSVHLLARADGSEKTKLDMSTTSNSTRFTDIDCFKKDLSAMPLTPMNPPEAFME
;
A
#
# COMPACT_ATOMS: atom_id res chain seq x y z
N MET A 1 15.77 4.18 19.79
CA MET A 1 14.32 4.23 20.01
C MET A 1 13.88 5.66 19.80
N ARG A 2 12.78 5.89 19.08
CA ARG A 2 12.08 7.18 19.01
C ARG A 2 10.67 6.98 19.54
N VAL A 3 10.17 7.94 20.32
CA VAL A 3 8.79 7.98 20.80
C VAL A 3 8.16 9.24 20.25
N TRP A 4 6.96 9.09 19.68
CA TRP A 4 6.10 10.18 19.25
C TRP A 4 4.87 10.15 20.17
N TRP A 5 4.50 11.29 20.72
CA TRP A 5 3.33 11.44 21.57
C TRP A 5 2.44 12.57 21.06
N LYS A 6 1.11 12.40 21.17
CA LYS A 6 0.14 13.42 20.81
C LYS A 6 -1.21 13.17 21.51
N GLU A 7 -1.81 14.19 22.11
CA GLU A 7 -3.23 14.17 22.48
C GLU A 7 -4.11 14.22 21.20
N SER A 8 -5.40 13.85 21.28
CA SER A 8 -6.30 13.94 20.12
C SER A 8 -6.78 15.38 19.89
N ASP A 9 -6.71 15.88 18.66
CA ASP A 9 -7.23 17.22 18.32
C ASP A 9 -8.77 17.26 18.25
N PHE A 10 -9.41 16.09 18.16
CA PHE A 10 -10.80 15.97 17.73
C PHE A 10 -11.70 15.10 18.62
N PHE A 11 -11.14 14.24 19.47
CA PHE A 11 -11.88 13.25 20.25
C PHE A 11 -11.48 13.26 21.73
N ASN A 12 -12.44 13.62 22.59
CA ASN A 12 -12.32 13.47 24.03
C ASN A 12 -13.03 12.18 24.48
N GLU A 13 -12.39 11.04 24.22
CA GLU A 13 -12.82 9.71 24.67
C GLU A 13 -11.71 9.08 25.51
N PRO A 14 -12.02 8.30 26.57
CA PRO A 14 -11.02 7.71 27.47
C PRO A 14 -10.33 6.49 26.84
N LYS A 15 -9.69 6.70 25.70
CA LYS A 15 -9.07 5.70 24.85
C LYS A 15 -7.80 6.25 24.23
N ALA A 16 -6.80 5.38 24.10
CA ALA A 16 -5.60 5.66 23.34
C ALA A 16 -5.29 4.54 22.33
N THR A 17 -4.39 4.87 21.41
CA THR A 17 -3.71 3.97 20.48
C THR A 17 -2.22 4.01 20.80
N PHE A 18 -1.61 2.86 21.01
CA PHE A 18 -0.18 2.70 21.20
C PHE A 18 0.36 1.79 20.08
N THR A 19 1.10 2.38 19.16
CA THR A 19 1.67 1.72 17.98
C THR A 19 3.19 1.60 18.15
N ILE A 20 3.73 0.43 17.91
CA ILE A 20 5.17 0.12 18.01
C ILE A 20 5.61 -0.48 16.68
N LYS A 21 6.67 0.10 16.11
CA LYS A 21 7.31 -0.38 14.89
C LYS A 21 8.70 -0.88 15.21
N CYS A 22 8.88 -2.18 15.07
CA CYS A 22 10.15 -2.87 15.17
C CYS A 22 10.81 -2.90 13.79
N TRP A 23 11.57 -1.86 13.45
CA TRP A 23 12.22 -1.73 12.15
C TRP A 23 13.43 -2.68 12.03
N HIS A 24 13.39 -3.59 11.07
CA HIS A 24 14.45 -4.53 10.76
C HIS A 24 14.57 -4.71 9.24
N PRO A 25 15.76 -4.57 8.63
CA PRO A 25 15.91 -4.65 7.17
C PRO A 25 15.55 -6.04 6.63
N ASP A 26 16.09 -7.09 7.24
CA ASP A 26 16.12 -8.42 6.61
C ASP A 26 14.93 -9.34 6.89
N ILE A 27 13.81 -8.86 7.45
CA ILE A 27 12.66 -9.74 7.78
C ILE A 27 11.64 -9.94 6.65
N TYR A 28 11.86 -9.32 5.49
CA TYR A 28 11.03 -9.48 4.29
C TYR A 28 11.87 -9.56 2.99
N SER A 29 13.20 -9.49 3.09
CA SER A 29 14.09 -9.32 1.93
C SER A 29 14.01 -10.47 0.92
N THR A 30 13.79 -11.70 1.39
CA THR A 30 13.58 -12.87 0.53
C THR A 30 12.12 -13.37 0.62
N PRO A 31 11.63 -14.13 -0.37
CA PRO A 31 10.34 -14.82 -0.26
C PRO A 31 10.27 -15.73 0.98
N GLN A 32 11.37 -16.39 1.35
CA GLN A 32 11.44 -17.23 2.54
C GLN A 32 11.30 -16.40 3.84
N ASP A 33 11.95 -15.23 3.94
CA ASP A 33 11.74 -14.29 5.06
C ASP A 33 10.29 -13.80 5.12
N ALA A 34 9.70 -13.45 3.97
CA ALA A 34 8.33 -12.96 3.86
C ALA A 34 7.26 -14.00 4.23
N VAL A 35 7.51 -15.28 3.98
CA VAL A 35 6.69 -16.41 4.45
C VAL A 35 6.94 -16.68 5.94
N THR A 36 8.20 -16.73 6.39
CA THR A 36 8.55 -17.03 7.79
C THR A 36 8.01 -15.96 8.74
N SER A 37 8.06 -14.69 8.33
CA SER A 37 7.42 -13.58 9.06
C SER A 37 5.90 -13.71 9.08
N GLY A 38 5.26 -14.16 8.00
CA GLY A 38 3.84 -14.47 7.96
C GLY A 38 3.44 -15.57 8.95
N LEU A 39 4.15 -16.71 8.94
CA LEU A 39 3.93 -17.81 9.89
C LEU A 39 4.15 -17.37 11.34
N PHE A 40 5.20 -16.57 11.61
CA PHE A 40 5.44 -15.99 12.94
C PHE A 40 4.25 -15.12 13.39
N VAL A 41 3.76 -14.21 12.54
CA VAL A 41 2.60 -13.37 12.86
C VAL A 41 1.35 -14.22 13.10
N ASN A 42 1.05 -15.18 12.23
CA ASN A 42 -0.15 -15.99 12.35
C ASN A 42 -0.14 -16.84 13.64
N LEU A 43 1.01 -17.44 14.01
CA LEU A 43 1.18 -18.15 15.28
C LEU A 43 1.05 -17.23 16.51
N MET A 44 1.63 -16.04 16.44
CA MET A 44 1.53 -15.03 17.50
C MET A 44 0.08 -14.58 17.71
N MET A 45 -0.63 -14.26 16.62
CA MET A 45 -2.03 -13.81 16.67
C MET A 45 -2.97 -14.93 17.12
N ASP A 46 -2.76 -16.16 16.69
CA ASP A 46 -3.53 -17.33 17.10
C ASP A 46 -3.48 -17.57 18.62
N HIS A 47 -2.27 -17.56 19.18
CA HIS A 47 -2.04 -17.68 20.62
C HIS A 47 -2.70 -16.52 21.38
N LEU A 48 -2.42 -15.28 20.97
CA LEU A 48 -2.93 -14.09 21.64
C LEU A 48 -4.46 -13.96 21.54
N TYR A 49 -5.10 -14.32 20.43
CA TYR A 49 -6.56 -14.29 20.34
C TYR A 49 -7.22 -15.30 21.28
N THR A 50 -6.62 -16.48 21.43
CA THR A 50 -7.11 -17.53 22.34
C THR A 50 -7.06 -17.05 23.80
N GLU A 51 -5.96 -16.41 24.21
CA GLU A 51 -5.76 -15.94 25.58
C GLU A 51 -6.51 -14.62 25.90
N TYR A 52 -6.58 -13.69 24.94
CA TYR A 52 -7.09 -12.33 25.13
C TYR A 52 -8.47 -12.06 24.53
N PHE A 53 -9.25 -13.11 24.22
CA PHE A 53 -10.64 -12.98 23.77
C PHE A 53 -11.49 -12.09 24.70
N HIS A 54 -11.38 -12.28 26.03
CA HIS A 54 -12.11 -11.47 27.00
C HIS A 54 -11.65 -10.01 27.06
N ALA A 55 -10.37 -9.72 26.80
CA ALA A 55 -9.87 -8.35 26.68
C ALA A 55 -10.49 -7.66 25.45
N THR A 56 -10.66 -8.39 24.36
CA THR A 56 -11.35 -7.91 23.15
C THR A 56 -12.83 -7.60 23.42
N LEU A 57 -13.53 -8.45 24.18
CA LEU A 57 -14.90 -8.18 24.63
C LEU A 57 -14.99 -6.95 25.56
N ALA A 58 -13.95 -6.67 26.35
CA ALA A 58 -13.84 -5.48 27.21
C ALA A 58 -13.51 -4.18 26.44
N GLY A 59 -13.45 -4.22 25.10
CA GLY A 59 -13.21 -3.04 24.26
C GLY A 59 -11.73 -2.69 24.06
N LEU A 60 -10.81 -3.56 24.47
CA LEU A 60 -9.41 -3.50 24.05
C LEU A 60 -9.25 -4.14 22.67
N ARG A 61 -8.19 -3.79 21.96
CA ARG A 61 -7.81 -4.37 20.67
C ARG A 61 -6.29 -4.43 20.59
N PHE A 62 -5.78 -5.49 20.00
CA PHE A 62 -4.38 -5.59 19.60
C PHE A 62 -4.30 -6.11 18.16
N GLY A 63 -3.16 -5.87 17.53
CA GLY A 63 -2.83 -6.39 16.21
C GLY A 63 -1.32 -6.50 16.08
N ILE A 64 -0.87 -7.55 15.42
CA ILE A 64 0.52 -7.77 15.02
C ILE A 64 0.48 -7.93 13.50
N ASP A 65 1.07 -6.97 12.79
CA ASP A 65 1.09 -6.95 11.33
C ASP A 65 2.54 -6.99 10.83
N ARG A 66 2.80 -7.83 9.82
CA ARG A 66 4.05 -7.78 9.06
C ARG A 66 4.08 -6.55 8.15
N SER A 67 5.29 -6.06 7.87
CA SER A 67 5.51 -4.98 6.91
C SER A 67 6.80 -5.21 6.14
N SER A 68 7.00 -4.42 5.07
CA SER A 68 8.19 -4.44 4.21
C SER A 68 9.53 -4.42 4.95
N HIS A 69 9.62 -3.77 6.13
CA HIS A 69 10.87 -3.66 6.90
C HIS A 69 10.66 -3.70 8.42
N GLY A 70 9.74 -4.52 8.91
CA GLY A 70 9.50 -4.58 10.34
C GLY A 70 8.21 -5.28 10.75
N LEU A 71 8.04 -5.46 12.05
CA LEU A 71 6.74 -5.78 12.65
C LEU A 71 6.09 -4.51 13.20
N LEU A 72 4.78 -4.41 12.99
CA LEU A 72 3.93 -3.36 13.53
C LEU A 72 3.04 -3.99 14.61
N LEU A 73 3.25 -3.59 15.86
CA LEU A 73 2.35 -3.91 16.97
C LEU A 73 1.43 -2.71 17.16
N THR A 74 0.12 -2.90 17.19
CA THR A 74 -0.83 -1.84 17.55
C THR A 74 -1.72 -2.33 18.68
N ILE A 75 -1.85 -1.53 19.73
CA ILE A 75 -2.76 -1.77 20.85
C ILE A 75 -3.65 -0.55 21.00
N SER A 76 -4.95 -0.73 21.23
CA SER A 76 -5.88 0.37 21.41
C SER A 76 -7.07 -0.01 22.29
N GLY A 77 -7.71 1.00 22.89
CA GLY A 77 -8.84 0.83 23.80
C GLY A 77 -8.68 1.70 25.03
N TYR A 78 -9.36 1.33 26.13
CA TYR A 78 -9.34 2.10 27.37
C TYR A 78 -7.95 2.14 28.01
N GLU A 79 -7.49 3.36 28.33
CA GLU A 79 -6.15 3.66 28.87
C GLU A 79 -5.77 2.69 30.01
N ALA A 80 -6.60 2.60 31.05
CA ALA A 80 -6.34 1.91 32.31
C ALA A 80 -6.06 0.38 32.23
N LYS A 81 -6.02 -0.20 31.02
CA LYS A 81 -5.63 -1.59 30.75
C LYS A 81 -4.60 -1.74 29.62
N LEU A 82 -4.17 -0.66 28.96
CA LEU A 82 -3.15 -0.69 27.91
C LEU A 82 -1.82 -1.23 28.43
N ASP A 83 -1.36 -0.77 29.61
CA ASP A 83 -0.19 -1.32 30.32
C ASP A 83 -0.16 -2.86 30.35
N SER A 84 -1.26 -3.43 30.82
CA SER A 84 -1.38 -4.86 31.05
C SER A 84 -1.36 -5.59 29.72
N LEU A 85 -2.17 -5.17 28.75
CA LEU A 85 -2.22 -5.81 27.44
C LEU A 85 -0.88 -5.68 26.72
N LEU A 86 -0.23 -4.51 26.78
CA LEU A 86 1.10 -4.30 26.20
C LEU A 86 2.13 -5.25 26.79
N LYS A 87 2.21 -5.36 28.13
CA LYS A 87 3.18 -6.24 28.78
C LYS A 87 3.05 -7.68 28.27
N HIS A 88 1.84 -8.23 28.23
CA HIS A 88 1.63 -9.62 27.82
C HIS A 88 1.93 -9.83 26.33
N VAL A 89 1.54 -8.90 25.45
CA VAL A 89 1.88 -8.95 24.02
C VAL A 89 3.40 -8.92 23.80
N LEU A 90 4.13 -8.06 24.54
CA LEU A 90 5.59 -7.99 24.46
C LEU A 90 6.28 -9.25 25.02
N ASP A 91 5.81 -9.76 26.17
CA ASP A 91 6.34 -10.99 26.78
C ASP A 91 6.12 -12.19 25.84
N ALA A 92 4.95 -12.28 25.17
CA ALA A 92 4.68 -13.29 24.14
C ALA A 92 5.61 -13.13 22.93
N VAL A 93 5.75 -11.93 22.33
CA VAL A 93 6.67 -11.67 21.20
C VAL A 93 8.12 -12.03 21.57
N SER A 94 8.51 -11.81 22.83
CA SER A 94 9.85 -12.11 23.33
C SER A 94 10.10 -13.61 23.60
N ARG A 95 9.09 -14.36 24.09
CA ARG A 95 9.31 -15.67 24.75
C ARG A 95 8.36 -16.80 24.35
N LEU A 96 7.32 -16.56 23.55
CA LEU A 96 6.33 -17.58 23.21
C LEU A 96 7.00 -18.74 22.46
N GLU A 97 6.99 -19.92 23.07
CA GLU A 97 7.45 -21.15 22.44
C GLU A 97 6.34 -21.76 21.58
N PHE A 98 6.69 -22.10 20.33
CA PHE A 98 5.75 -22.60 19.35
C PHE A 98 5.65 -24.12 19.41
N SER A 99 4.41 -24.63 19.47
CA SER A 99 4.10 -26.06 19.33
C SER A 99 4.23 -26.48 17.86
N GLU A 100 4.86 -27.63 17.61
CA GLU A 100 4.95 -28.24 16.27
C GLU A 100 3.57 -28.52 15.67
N THR A 101 2.67 -29.13 16.46
CA THR A 101 1.28 -29.38 16.02
C THR A 101 0.56 -28.10 15.62
N ARG A 102 0.81 -26.96 16.31
CA ARG A 102 0.16 -25.69 15.95
C ARG A 102 0.83 -25.01 14.76
N PHE A 103 2.15 -25.13 14.64
CA PHE A 103 2.90 -24.70 13.45
C PHE A 103 2.40 -25.41 12.19
N ASP A 104 2.22 -26.74 12.23
CA ASP A 104 1.76 -27.51 11.07
C ASP A 104 0.35 -27.07 10.62
N MET A 105 -0.58 -26.88 11.55
CA MET A 105 -1.93 -26.35 11.25
C MET A 105 -1.87 -24.95 10.61
N ILE A 106 -1.13 -24.00 11.22
CA ILE A 106 -1.04 -22.63 10.72
C ILE A 106 -0.27 -22.57 9.37
N LYS A 107 0.63 -23.52 9.12
CA LYS A 107 1.31 -23.69 7.84
C LYS A 107 0.39 -24.25 6.75
N GLU A 108 -0.51 -25.17 7.10
CA GLU A 108 -1.58 -25.64 6.21
C GLU A 108 -2.55 -24.48 5.87
N ASP A 109 -3.01 -23.74 6.89
CA ASP A 109 -3.88 -22.57 6.72
C ASP A 109 -3.24 -21.51 5.79
N LEU A 110 -1.96 -21.15 6.00
CA LEU A 110 -1.24 -20.20 5.13
C LEU A 110 -1.02 -20.75 3.70
N THR A 111 -0.86 -22.07 3.57
CA THR A 111 -0.77 -22.72 2.25
C THR A 111 -2.09 -22.61 1.50
N LEU A 112 -3.22 -22.80 2.19
CA LEU A 112 -4.56 -22.61 1.65
C LEU A 112 -4.86 -21.13 1.35
N GLU A 113 -4.41 -20.20 2.19
CA GLU A 113 -4.51 -18.74 1.97
C GLU A 113 -3.89 -18.35 0.62
N TYR A 114 -2.62 -18.69 0.37
CA TYR A 114 -1.97 -18.38 -0.90
C TYR A 114 -2.55 -19.14 -2.10
N GLN A 115 -3.10 -20.35 -1.92
CA GLN A 115 -3.85 -21.03 -2.98
C GLN A 115 -5.16 -20.30 -3.32
N ASN A 116 -5.87 -19.81 -2.31
CA ASN A 116 -7.09 -19.02 -2.49
C ASN A 116 -6.81 -17.65 -3.12
N ASP A 117 -5.69 -17.00 -2.80
CA ASP A 117 -5.25 -15.75 -3.43
C ASP A 117 -4.98 -15.91 -4.94
N GLU A 118 -4.37 -17.04 -5.36
CA GLU A 118 -4.19 -17.37 -6.79
C GLU A 118 -5.53 -17.61 -7.53
N LEU A 119 -6.62 -17.84 -6.78
CA LEU A 119 -8.00 -18.04 -7.26
C LEU A 119 -8.92 -16.82 -6.98
N ASP A 120 -8.44 -15.78 -6.31
CA ASP A 120 -9.27 -14.61 -5.97
C ASP A 120 -9.56 -13.75 -7.21
N LYS A 121 -10.53 -12.84 -7.10
CA LYS A 121 -11.07 -12.08 -8.22
C LYS A 121 -9.98 -11.30 -8.96
N PRO A 122 -9.92 -11.37 -10.31
CA PRO A 122 -8.82 -10.77 -11.10
C PRO A 122 -8.50 -9.30 -10.77
N TYR A 123 -9.51 -8.47 -10.48
CA TYR A 123 -9.30 -7.06 -10.11
C TYR A 123 -8.54 -6.82 -8.79
N LYS A 124 -8.42 -7.84 -7.93
CA LYS A 124 -7.58 -7.82 -6.72
C LYS A 124 -6.18 -8.34 -7.01
N GLN A 125 -6.07 -9.47 -7.71
CA GLN A 125 -4.78 -10.04 -8.12
C GLN A 125 -3.95 -9.01 -8.89
N VAL A 126 -4.56 -8.29 -9.84
CA VAL A 126 -3.88 -7.24 -10.61
C VAL A 126 -3.44 -6.08 -9.72
N TRP A 127 -4.28 -5.68 -8.75
CA TRP A 127 -4.00 -4.57 -7.84
C TRP A 127 -2.78 -4.84 -6.96
N TYR A 128 -2.63 -6.08 -6.48
CA TYR A 128 -1.48 -6.54 -5.68
C TYR A 128 -0.22 -6.66 -6.54
N LEU A 129 -0.34 -7.25 -7.73
CA LEU A 129 0.74 -7.46 -8.67
C LEU A 129 1.35 -6.13 -9.17
N THR A 130 0.53 -5.12 -9.48
CA THR A 130 1.00 -3.75 -9.78
C THR A 130 1.80 -3.16 -8.60
N GLY A 131 1.41 -3.47 -7.36
CA GLY A 131 2.17 -3.11 -6.16
C GLY A 131 3.54 -3.80 -6.09
N CYS A 132 3.60 -5.10 -6.36
CA CYS A 132 4.84 -5.87 -6.41
C CYS A 132 5.81 -5.35 -7.49
N LEU A 133 5.28 -4.95 -8.64
CA LEU A 133 6.03 -4.40 -9.76
C LEU A 133 6.55 -2.98 -9.50
N ASN A 134 5.87 -2.17 -8.67
CA ASN A 134 6.31 -0.81 -8.39
C ASN A 134 7.07 -0.66 -7.06
N SER A 135 7.00 -1.59 -6.11
CA SER A 135 7.57 -1.41 -4.77
C SER A 135 8.49 -2.53 -4.31
N GLU A 136 9.56 -2.17 -3.61
CA GLU A 136 10.43 -3.11 -2.92
C GLU A 136 10.14 -3.12 -1.41
N PRO A 137 10.24 -4.27 -0.72
CA PRO A 137 10.63 -5.60 -1.20
C PRO A 137 9.40 -6.52 -1.43
N TRP A 138 8.37 -6.07 -2.15
CA TRP A 138 7.13 -6.84 -2.32
C TRP A 138 7.32 -8.04 -3.30
N HIS A 139 6.80 -9.20 -2.92
CA HIS A 139 6.90 -10.49 -3.63
C HIS A 139 5.54 -10.93 -4.18
N ALA A 140 5.52 -11.59 -5.35
CA ALA A 140 4.30 -12.18 -5.91
C ALA A 140 3.79 -13.37 -5.08
N VAL A 141 2.47 -13.61 -5.09
CA VAL A 141 1.83 -14.69 -4.32
C VAL A 141 2.36 -16.06 -4.74
N GLU A 142 2.58 -16.29 -6.04
CA GLU A 142 3.19 -17.53 -6.56
C GLU A 142 4.52 -17.84 -5.85
N THR A 143 5.40 -16.85 -5.77
CA THR A 143 6.73 -16.96 -5.17
C THR A 143 6.65 -17.22 -3.67
N LEU A 144 5.68 -16.60 -2.97
CA LEU A 144 5.43 -16.89 -1.55
C LEU A 144 4.92 -18.33 -1.37
N ARG A 145 3.93 -18.77 -2.16
CA ARG A 145 3.35 -20.12 -2.12
C ARG A 145 4.40 -21.21 -2.34
N GLU A 146 5.31 -21.00 -3.30
CA GLU A 146 6.41 -21.93 -3.60
C GLU A 146 7.41 -22.08 -2.46
N ASN A 147 7.53 -21.05 -1.60
CA ASN A 147 8.42 -21.06 -0.44
C ASN A 147 7.76 -21.53 0.87
N VAL A 148 6.43 -21.78 0.93
CA VAL A 148 5.79 -22.26 2.18
C VAL A 148 6.28 -23.65 2.57
N ALA A 149 6.40 -24.56 1.60
CA ALA A 149 6.76 -25.96 1.89
C ALA A 149 8.12 -26.09 2.62
N SER A 150 9.11 -25.26 2.27
CA SER A 150 10.48 -25.33 2.80
C SER A 150 10.64 -24.71 4.19
N VAL A 151 9.77 -23.79 4.63
CA VAL A 151 9.89 -23.15 5.95
C VAL A 151 9.56 -24.14 7.08
N THR A 152 10.43 -24.20 8.08
CA THR A 152 10.31 -25.07 9.27
C THR A 152 9.97 -24.26 10.52
N ILE A 153 9.60 -24.95 11.61
CA ILE A 153 9.40 -24.29 12.91
C ILE A 153 10.72 -23.71 13.47
N ASP A 154 11.87 -24.30 13.13
CA ASP A 154 13.17 -23.78 13.53
C ASP A 154 13.54 -22.49 12.79
N ASP A 155 13.09 -22.31 11.55
CA ASP A 155 13.18 -21.03 10.85
C ASP A 155 12.36 -19.96 11.56
N VAL A 156 11.16 -20.28 12.05
CA VAL A 156 10.33 -19.35 12.85
C VAL A 156 10.99 -19.03 14.21
N ARG A 157 11.57 -20.03 14.89
CA ARG A 157 12.36 -19.83 16.13
C ARG A 157 13.62 -19.00 15.88
N HIS A 158 14.28 -19.16 14.73
CA HIS A 158 15.42 -18.35 14.31
C HIS A 158 14.99 -16.92 13.94
N PHE A 159 13.88 -16.78 13.23
CA PHE A 159 13.27 -15.49 12.88
C PHE A 159 12.96 -14.67 14.13
N ARG A 160 12.40 -15.25 15.19
CA ARG A 160 12.20 -14.57 16.48
C ARG A 160 13.51 -14.01 17.05
N LYS A 161 14.62 -14.75 16.94
CA LYS A 161 15.96 -14.29 17.38
C LYS A 161 16.50 -13.17 16.47
N LYS A 162 16.32 -13.28 15.16
CA LYS A 162 16.69 -12.27 14.14
C LYS A 162 15.92 -10.96 14.37
N LEU A 163 14.61 -11.03 14.57
CA LEU A 163 13.75 -9.91 14.92
C LEU A 163 14.21 -9.18 16.20
N LEU A 164 14.56 -9.93 17.24
CA LEU A 164 15.02 -9.42 18.53
C LEU A 164 16.51 -8.98 18.54
N ALA A 165 17.19 -9.06 17.40
CA ALA A 165 18.55 -8.56 17.20
C ALA A 165 18.55 -7.01 17.06
N PRO A 166 19.63 -6.34 16.63
CA PRO A 166 19.67 -4.87 16.52
C PRO A 166 18.57 -4.28 15.62
N MET A 167 17.49 -3.79 16.23
CA MET A 167 16.35 -3.14 15.56
C MET A 167 16.21 -1.68 15.98
N HIS A 168 15.65 -0.85 15.10
CA HIS A 168 15.20 0.49 15.49
C HIS A 168 13.74 0.41 15.95
N LEU A 169 13.48 0.72 17.22
CA LEU A 169 12.11 0.91 17.74
C LEU A 169 11.62 2.34 17.45
N GLU A 170 10.47 2.47 16.82
CA GLU A 170 9.72 3.72 16.76
C GLU A 170 8.31 3.51 17.31
N ILE A 171 7.90 4.37 18.24
CA ILE A 171 6.65 4.25 18.98
C ILE A 171 5.79 5.48 18.71
N TYR A 172 4.48 5.32 18.55
CA TYR A 172 3.51 6.40 18.49
C TYR A 172 2.38 6.16 19.49
N ALA A 173 2.22 7.10 20.41
CA ALA A 173 1.22 7.09 21.47
C ALA A 173 0.22 8.23 21.24
N HIS A 174 -1.07 7.91 21.12
CA HIS A 174 -2.09 8.88 20.69
C HIS A 174 -3.46 8.68 21.31
N GLY A 175 -4.07 9.77 21.78
CA GLY A 175 -5.40 9.80 22.40
C GLY A 175 -5.35 10.26 23.85
N ASP A 176 -6.26 9.76 24.69
CA ASP A 176 -6.26 10.00 26.14
C ASP A 176 -5.17 9.15 26.81
N LEU A 177 -3.95 9.70 26.84
CA LEU A 177 -2.76 9.15 27.48
C LEU A 177 -1.78 10.30 27.73
N GLN A 178 -1.32 10.49 28.96
CA GLN A 178 -0.36 11.54 29.29
C GLN A 178 1.05 11.22 28.78
N ILE A 179 1.87 12.24 28.54
CA ILE A 179 3.25 12.07 28.06
C ILE A 179 4.09 11.19 29.01
N CYS A 180 3.90 11.30 30.32
CA CYS A 180 4.55 10.47 31.32
C CYS A 180 4.12 8.99 31.24
N GLU A 181 2.86 8.71 30.87
CA GLU A 181 2.34 7.36 30.65
C GLU A 181 2.86 6.79 29.33
N ALA A 182 2.96 7.61 28.29
CA ALA A 182 3.59 7.24 27.01
C ALA A 182 5.08 6.86 27.19
N HIS A 183 5.85 7.63 27.96
CA HIS A 183 7.22 7.25 28.34
C HIS A 183 7.26 5.95 29.14
N ARG A 184 6.39 5.82 30.15
CA ARG A 184 6.26 4.64 31.01
C ARG A 184 5.91 3.35 30.24
N LEU A 185 5.12 3.46 29.16
CA LEU A 185 4.86 2.38 28.21
C LEU A 185 6.06 2.13 27.27
N ALA A 186 6.72 3.17 26.78
CA ALA A 186 7.90 3.04 25.92
C ALA A 186 9.10 2.38 26.65
N ASP A 187 9.30 2.73 27.92
CA ASP A 187 10.29 2.09 28.80
C ASP A 187 9.98 0.61 29.03
N LEU A 188 8.70 0.24 29.14
CA LEU A 188 8.28 -1.17 29.17
C LEU A 188 8.62 -1.90 27.86
N VAL A 189 8.41 -1.28 26.69
CA VAL A 189 8.86 -1.85 25.40
C VAL A 189 10.37 -2.06 25.40
N ALA A 190 11.14 -1.04 25.78
CA ALA A 190 12.60 -1.11 25.82
C ALA A 190 13.13 -2.15 26.82
N ALA A 191 12.51 -2.26 28.01
CA ALA A 191 12.91 -3.19 29.07
C ALA A 191 12.57 -4.65 28.77
N THR A 192 11.49 -4.91 28.01
CA THR A 192 11.07 -6.26 27.62
C THR A 192 11.76 -6.74 26.34
N LEU A 193 11.77 -5.94 25.27
CA LEU A 193 12.38 -6.34 23.98
C LEU A 193 13.92 -6.21 23.98
N ARG A 194 14.47 -5.29 24.78
CA ARG A 194 15.92 -5.05 24.95
C ARG A 194 16.73 -5.01 23.64
N PRO A 195 16.29 -4.26 22.60
CA PRO A 195 16.98 -4.22 21.34
C PRO A 195 18.41 -3.67 21.52
N PRO A 196 19.44 -4.30 20.93
CA PRO A 196 20.75 -3.69 20.80
C PRO A 196 20.66 -2.33 20.09
N LYS A 197 21.56 -1.40 20.40
CA LYS A 197 21.57 -0.07 19.77
C LYS A 197 21.92 -0.16 18.29
N THR A 198 20.94 0.12 17.43
CA THR A 198 21.11 0.31 15.97
C THR A 198 21.31 1.80 15.65
N LEU A 199 22.11 2.13 14.64
CA LEU A 199 22.29 3.51 14.16
C LEU A 199 21.05 3.97 13.38
N GLU A 200 20.70 5.26 13.44
CA GLU A 200 19.57 5.83 12.67
C GLU A 200 19.76 5.64 11.16
N THR A 201 21.01 5.72 10.68
CA THR A 201 21.39 5.51 9.28
C THR A 201 21.18 4.08 8.79
N GLN A 202 21.02 3.11 9.69
CA GLN A 202 20.73 1.71 9.36
C GLN A 202 19.21 1.42 9.33
N ARG A 203 18.36 2.41 9.61
CA ARG A 203 16.91 2.22 9.61
C ARG A 203 16.40 2.09 8.16
N PRO A 204 15.85 0.93 7.76
CA PRO A 204 15.43 0.67 6.38
C PRO A 204 14.34 1.64 5.88
N VAL A 205 14.22 1.71 4.56
CA VAL A 205 13.34 2.63 3.82
C VAL A 205 12.65 1.85 2.72
N SER A 206 11.32 1.88 2.67
CA SER A 206 10.60 1.37 1.51
C SER A 206 10.65 2.39 0.38
N GLN A 207 11.00 1.93 -0.82
CA GLN A 207 11.10 2.76 -2.01
C GLN A 207 10.19 2.21 -3.11
N SER A 208 9.63 3.14 -3.85
CA SER A 208 8.93 2.87 -5.10
C SER A 208 9.89 3.05 -6.27
N LEU A 209 9.73 2.24 -7.30
CA LEU A 209 10.52 2.26 -8.51
C LEU A 209 10.05 3.38 -9.45
N ILE A 210 11.02 4.01 -10.12
CA ILE A 210 10.80 5.03 -11.13
C ILE A 210 10.47 4.34 -12.45
N ILE A 211 9.28 4.60 -12.99
CA ILE A 211 8.99 4.26 -14.39
C ILE A 211 9.63 5.35 -15.26
N PRO A 212 10.55 5.03 -16.19
CA PRO A 212 11.21 6.02 -17.03
C PRO A 212 10.26 6.85 -17.89
N LYS A 213 10.72 8.04 -18.30
CA LYS A 213 9.97 8.92 -19.19
C LYS A 213 9.93 8.33 -20.60
N GLY A 214 8.74 8.23 -21.18
CA GLY A 214 8.54 7.70 -22.53
C GLY A 214 8.59 6.18 -22.62
N SER A 215 8.75 5.45 -21.50
CA SER A 215 8.70 3.98 -21.51
C SER A 215 7.29 3.46 -21.36
N GLU A 216 6.95 2.43 -22.12
CA GLU A 216 5.75 1.63 -21.91
C GLU A 216 6.17 0.19 -21.61
N PHE A 217 5.72 -0.36 -20.48
CA PHE A 217 6.02 -1.73 -20.06
C PHE A 217 4.75 -2.56 -19.99
N LEU A 218 4.86 -3.84 -20.33
CA LEU A 218 3.75 -4.80 -20.25
C LEU A 218 4.18 -6.08 -19.55
N TYR A 219 3.52 -6.38 -18.43
CA TYR A 219 3.52 -7.70 -17.79
C TYR A 219 2.24 -8.46 -18.14
N GLU A 220 2.33 -9.71 -18.56
CA GLU A 220 1.19 -10.55 -18.93
C GLU A 220 1.26 -11.89 -18.21
N LYS A 221 0.14 -12.31 -17.59
CA LYS A 221 0.04 -13.52 -16.77
C LYS A 221 -1.31 -14.19 -16.97
N THR A 222 -1.33 -15.51 -17.13
CA THR A 222 -2.57 -16.30 -17.15
C THR A 222 -3.03 -16.61 -15.73
N LEU A 223 -4.32 -16.40 -15.46
CA LEU A 223 -4.97 -16.72 -14.19
C LEU A 223 -5.03 -18.25 -13.97
N LYS A 224 -5.00 -18.70 -12.72
CA LYS A 224 -4.98 -20.13 -12.41
C LYS A 224 -6.36 -20.78 -12.41
N ASP A 225 -7.37 -20.04 -11.94
CA ASP A 225 -8.79 -20.44 -11.95
C ASP A 225 -9.22 -20.86 -13.38
N PRO A 226 -9.54 -22.14 -13.61
CA PRO A 226 -9.95 -22.64 -14.92
C PRO A 226 -11.37 -22.21 -15.31
N ASP A 227 -12.23 -21.87 -14.35
CA ASP A 227 -13.64 -21.52 -14.57
C ASP A 227 -13.84 -20.01 -14.74
N ASN A 228 -12.87 -19.19 -14.32
CA ASN A 228 -12.94 -17.74 -14.56
C ASN A 228 -12.77 -17.39 -16.05
N VAL A 229 -13.86 -16.84 -16.61
CA VAL A 229 -13.97 -16.29 -17.97
C VAL A 229 -13.53 -14.82 -18.09
N ASN A 230 -13.19 -14.14 -17.00
CA ASN A 230 -12.88 -12.70 -17.05
C ASN A 230 -11.38 -12.42 -17.05
N HIS A 231 -10.90 -11.78 -18.11
CA HIS A 231 -9.61 -11.11 -18.13
C HIS A 231 -9.65 -9.87 -17.23
N CYS A 232 -8.47 -9.33 -16.89
CA CYS A 232 -8.36 -8.05 -16.21
C CYS A 232 -7.13 -7.26 -16.67
N ILE A 233 -7.25 -5.95 -16.68
CA ILE A 233 -6.15 -5.01 -16.89
C ILE A 233 -6.06 -4.04 -15.71
N GLU A 234 -4.85 -3.71 -15.28
CA GLU A 234 -4.54 -2.43 -14.65
C GLU A 234 -3.47 -1.72 -15.48
N MET A 235 -3.78 -0.50 -15.94
CA MET A 235 -2.84 0.39 -16.61
C MET A 235 -2.49 1.53 -15.65
N PHE A 236 -1.25 1.54 -15.16
CA PHE A 236 -0.72 2.57 -14.28
C PHE A 236 0.10 3.60 -15.08
N LEU A 237 -0.30 4.87 -15.00
CA LEU A 237 0.40 6.01 -15.59
C LEU A 237 1.16 6.76 -14.51
N TYR A 238 2.48 6.69 -14.59
CA TYR A 238 3.42 7.26 -13.63
C TYR A 238 3.50 8.79 -13.74
N VAL A 239 3.41 9.48 -12.59
CA VAL A 239 3.49 10.95 -12.52
C VAL A 239 4.81 11.43 -11.92
N GLY A 240 5.26 10.83 -10.81
CA GLY A 240 6.50 11.23 -10.16
C GLY A 240 6.54 10.99 -8.65
N ASP A 241 7.43 11.73 -7.99
CA ASP A 241 7.65 11.72 -6.54
C ASP A 241 6.41 12.23 -5.77
N ASN A 242 6.08 11.58 -4.64
CA ASN A 242 5.07 12.02 -3.69
C ASN A 242 5.42 13.32 -2.96
N SER A 243 6.72 13.62 -2.81
CA SER A 243 7.21 14.85 -2.18
C SER A 243 6.90 16.11 -3.03
N ASP A 244 6.79 15.96 -4.35
CA ASP A 244 6.34 17.03 -5.24
C ASP A 244 4.84 17.28 -5.07
N ARG A 245 4.52 18.14 -4.10
CA ARG A 245 3.15 18.51 -3.77
C ARG A 245 2.37 19.01 -4.98
N SER A 246 3.00 19.74 -5.89
CA SER A 246 2.32 20.28 -7.09
C SER A 246 1.92 19.15 -8.03
N LYS A 247 2.84 18.26 -8.40
CA LYS A 247 2.52 17.09 -9.24
C LYS A 247 1.49 16.17 -8.57
N ARG A 248 1.66 15.88 -7.28
CA ARG A 248 0.75 15.02 -6.50
C ARG A 248 -0.66 15.61 -6.45
N ALA A 249 -0.79 16.91 -6.18
CA ALA A 249 -2.07 17.61 -6.15
C ALA A 249 -2.72 17.71 -7.54
N LYS A 250 -1.95 17.93 -8.61
CA LYS A 250 -2.46 17.90 -9.99
C LYS A 250 -2.97 16.51 -10.37
N ALA A 251 -2.29 15.44 -9.98
CA ALA A 251 -2.76 14.06 -10.16
C ALA A 251 -4.08 13.80 -9.40
N MET A 252 -4.18 14.24 -8.13
CA MET A 252 -5.42 14.15 -7.35
C MET A 252 -6.59 14.93 -7.98
N LEU A 253 -6.33 16.09 -8.59
CA LEU A 253 -7.36 16.89 -9.27
C LEU A 253 -7.78 16.28 -10.61
N PHE A 254 -6.82 15.81 -11.42
CA PHE A 254 -7.10 15.04 -12.63
C PHE A 254 -7.95 13.80 -12.31
N HIS A 255 -7.62 13.05 -11.24
CA HIS A 255 -8.42 11.92 -10.77
C HIS A 255 -9.86 12.32 -10.43
N GLN A 256 -10.02 13.43 -9.68
CA GLN A 256 -11.34 13.97 -9.32
C GLN A 256 -12.19 14.37 -10.54
N MET A 257 -11.56 14.68 -11.67
CA MET A 257 -12.23 15.03 -12.93
C MET A 257 -12.52 13.81 -13.80
N VAL A 258 -11.57 12.87 -13.90
CA VAL A 258 -11.65 11.71 -14.82
C VAL A 258 -12.52 10.57 -14.30
N ARG A 259 -12.67 10.42 -12.97
CA ARG A 259 -13.36 9.28 -12.34
C ARG A 259 -14.82 9.09 -12.80
N GLY A 260 -15.58 10.17 -12.94
CA GLY A 260 -16.96 10.12 -13.43
C GLY A 260 -17.03 9.70 -14.90
N PRO A 261 -16.34 10.41 -15.81
CA PRO A 261 -16.22 10.06 -17.22
C PRO A 261 -15.71 8.64 -17.51
N VAL A 262 -14.78 8.09 -16.71
CA VAL A 262 -14.34 6.67 -16.82
C VAL A 262 -15.51 5.71 -16.64
N LEU A 263 -16.31 5.92 -15.59
CA LEU A 263 -17.47 5.06 -15.29
C LEU A 263 -18.57 5.22 -16.36
N ASP A 264 -18.84 6.45 -16.80
CA ASP A 264 -19.82 6.71 -17.85
C ASP A 264 -19.42 6.10 -19.20
N GLN A 265 -18.20 6.36 -19.67
CA GLN A 265 -17.75 5.90 -20.98
C GLN A 265 -17.49 4.38 -20.98
N LEU A 266 -16.59 3.90 -20.14
CA LEU A 266 -16.06 2.53 -20.23
C LEU A 266 -17.01 1.48 -19.61
N ARG A 267 -17.88 1.88 -18.66
CA ARG A 267 -18.86 0.97 -18.03
C ARG A 267 -20.31 1.21 -18.46
N THR A 268 -20.80 2.44 -18.53
CA THR A 268 -22.22 2.67 -18.86
C THR A 268 -22.48 2.58 -20.36
N LYS A 269 -21.64 3.22 -21.18
CA LYS A 269 -21.82 3.28 -22.65
C LYS A 269 -21.19 2.10 -23.37
N GLU A 270 -19.91 1.83 -23.13
CA GLU A 270 -19.16 0.74 -23.81
C GLU A 270 -19.35 -0.63 -23.15
N GLN A 271 -19.91 -0.67 -21.93
CA GLN A 271 -20.26 -1.89 -21.20
C GLN A 271 -19.11 -2.90 -21.06
N LEU A 272 -17.87 -2.41 -20.98
CA LEU A 272 -16.67 -3.24 -20.96
C LEU A 272 -16.59 -4.16 -19.73
N GLY A 273 -17.25 -3.82 -18.63
CA GLY A 273 -17.33 -4.69 -17.48
C GLY A 273 -18.07 -4.08 -16.29
N TYR A 274 -18.43 -4.92 -15.32
CA TYR A 274 -19.00 -4.44 -14.05
C TYR A 274 -17.93 -3.74 -13.19
N VAL A 275 -16.72 -4.30 -13.14
CA VAL A 275 -15.57 -3.69 -12.46
C VAL A 275 -14.81 -2.86 -13.49
N VAL A 276 -15.12 -1.57 -13.51
CA VAL A 276 -14.37 -0.51 -14.18
C VAL A 276 -14.10 0.54 -13.12
N ASP A 277 -12.85 0.94 -12.98
CA ASP A 277 -12.43 1.88 -11.94
C ASP A 277 -11.22 2.72 -12.39
N SER A 278 -11.03 3.86 -11.74
CA SER A 278 -9.81 4.65 -11.85
C SER A 278 -9.43 5.18 -10.48
N ASP A 279 -8.14 5.17 -10.16
CA ASP A 279 -7.64 5.53 -8.82
C ASP A 279 -6.39 6.40 -8.88
N PHE A 280 -6.25 7.28 -7.88
CA PHE A 280 -4.99 7.95 -7.60
C PHE A 280 -4.14 6.98 -6.77
N ARG A 281 -3.22 6.28 -7.43
CA ARG A 281 -2.29 5.36 -6.76
C ARG A 281 -1.14 6.17 -6.14
N SER A 282 -1.03 6.10 -4.83
CA SER A 282 0.18 6.46 -4.09
C SER A 282 0.86 5.19 -3.60
N PHE A 283 2.11 4.99 -4.01
CA PHE A 283 3.00 4.00 -3.42
C PHE A 283 3.86 4.67 -2.33
N PHE A 284 4.94 4.02 -1.87
CA PHE A 284 5.82 4.54 -0.82
C PHE A 284 6.43 5.91 -1.16
N SER A 285 7.01 6.05 -2.35
CA SER A 285 7.68 7.30 -2.76
C SER A 285 7.23 7.87 -4.10
N THR A 286 6.34 7.19 -4.83
CA THR A 286 5.84 7.68 -6.12
C THR A 286 4.32 7.64 -6.18
N CYS A 287 3.75 8.42 -7.12
CA CYS A 287 2.34 8.38 -7.46
C CYS A 287 2.09 8.34 -8.97
N GLY A 288 0.84 8.02 -9.29
CA GLY A 288 0.30 8.04 -10.63
C GLY A 288 -1.20 7.76 -10.65
N ILE A 289 -1.75 7.53 -11.83
CA ILE A 289 -3.17 7.20 -12.02
C ILE A 289 -3.29 5.80 -12.57
N SER A 290 -4.07 4.95 -11.92
CA SER A 290 -4.44 3.63 -12.44
C SER A 290 -5.81 3.67 -13.10
N PHE A 291 -5.94 2.91 -14.20
CA PHE A 291 -7.21 2.55 -14.83
C PHE A 291 -7.34 1.04 -14.79
N LYS A 292 -8.47 0.52 -14.31
CA LYS A 292 -8.67 -0.92 -14.08
C LYS A 292 -9.99 -1.40 -14.66
N ILE A 293 -9.96 -2.48 -15.44
CA ILE A 293 -11.16 -3.11 -16.02
C ILE A 293 -11.06 -4.62 -15.87
N GLN A 294 -12.14 -5.26 -15.40
CA GLN A 294 -12.33 -6.72 -15.48
C GLN A 294 -13.46 -7.02 -16.49
N SER A 295 -13.18 -7.87 -17.48
CA SER A 295 -14.03 -8.08 -18.66
C SER A 295 -13.90 -9.50 -19.22
N GLN A 296 -14.87 -9.95 -20.02
CA GLN A 296 -14.69 -11.08 -20.93
C GLN A 296 -13.86 -10.69 -22.19
N GLN A 297 -13.66 -9.40 -22.45
CA GLN A 297 -12.80 -8.93 -23.53
C GLN A 297 -11.31 -9.02 -23.14
N ARG A 298 -10.45 -9.30 -24.13
CA ARG A 298 -9.00 -9.44 -23.92
C ARG A 298 -8.33 -8.13 -23.47
N PRO A 299 -7.30 -8.16 -22.60
CA PRO A 299 -6.67 -6.96 -22.06
C PRO A 299 -6.15 -5.96 -23.10
N ALA A 300 -5.58 -6.42 -24.22
CA ALA A 300 -5.11 -5.52 -25.29
C ALA A 300 -6.23 -4.67 -25.90
N TYR A 301 -7.44 -5.22 -26.05
CA TYR A 301 -8.60 -4.43 -26.48
C TYR A 301 -8.98 -3.41 -25.39
N LEU A 302 -9.04 -3.83 -24.13
CA LEU A 302 -9.33 -2.95 -22.99
C LEU A 302 -8.32 -1.80 -22.88
N GLU A 303 -7.02 -2.07 -23.05
CA GLU A 303 -5.96 -1.06 -23.09
C GLU A 303 -6.24 -0.05 -24.21
N SER A 304 -6.58 -0.50 -25.42
CA SER A 304 -6.90 0.39 -26.52
C SER A 304 -8.13 1.28 -26.25
N ARG A 305 -9.16 0.77 -25.55
CA ARG A 305 -10.32 1.57 -25.11
C ARG A 305 -9.94 2.61 -24.05
N ILE A 306 -9.08 2.26 -23.09
CA ILE A 306 -8.57 3.22 -22.09
C ILE A 306 -7.72 4.31 -22.77
N GLU A 307 -6.82 3.92 -23.69
CA GLU A 307 -5.99 4.85 -24.46
C GLU A 307 -6.84 5.79 -25.34
N GLU A 308 -7.91 5.28 -25.97
CA GLU A 308 -8.88 6.10 -26.73
C GLU A 308 -9.65 7.06 -25.83
N PHE A 309 -10.17 6.58 -24.70
CA PHE A 309 -10.81 7.41 -23.69
C PHE A 309 -9.87 8.53 -23.20
N LEU A 310 -8.58 8.27 -23.01
CA LEU A 310 -7.61 9.29 -22.61
C LEU A 310 -7.33 10.35 -23.68
N ARG A 311 -7.37 10.00 -24.98
CA ARG A 311 -7.32 11.00 -26.07
C ARG A 311 -8.53 11.92 -25.97
N PHE A 312 -9.72 11.33 -25.98
CA PHE A 312 -11.00 12.03 -25.86
C PHE A 312 -11.07 12.90 -24.59
N PHE A 313 -10.62 12.39 -23.44
CA PHE A 313 -10.70 13.13 -22.19
C PHE A 313 -9.75 14.33 -22.14
N CYS A 314 -8.55 14.27 -22.74
CA CYS A 314 -7.76 15.49 -22.88
C CYS A 314 -8.47 16.54 -23.75
N ASP A 315 -9.26 16.17 -24.77
CA ASP A 315 -10.05 17.12 -25.56
C ASP A 315 -11.24 17.69 -24.75
N VAL A 316 -11.90 16.85 -23.92
CA VAL A 316 -12.93 17.29 -22.96
C VAL A 316 -12.37 18.32 -21.97
N LEU A 317 -11.12 18.17 -21.51
CA LEU A 317 -10.47 19.16 -20.64
C LEU A 317 -10.27 20.51 -21.32
N HIS A 318 -9.88 20.55 -22.61
CA HIS A 318 -9.75 21.82 -23.35
C HIS A 318 -11.10 22.52 -23.55
N GLY A 319 -12.20 21.76 -23.61
CA GLY A 319 -13.57 22.30 -23.74
C GLY A 319 -14.29 22.56 -22.41
N MET A 320 -13.64 22.35 -21.26
CA MET A 320 -14.29 22.48 -19.95
C MET A 320 -14.50 23.94 -19.56
N SER A 321 -15.65 24.25 -18.95
CA SER A 321 -15.89 25.58 -18.39
C SER A 321 -15.14 25.78 -17.06
N GLU A 322 -14.61 26.98 -16.82
CA GLU A 322 -14.01 27.33 -15.52
C GLU A 322 -14.98 27.08 -14.34
N ALA A 323 -16.28 27.28 -14.57
CA ALA A 323 -17.32 27.02 -13.57
C ALA A 323 -17.47 25.52 -13.22
N ASP A 324 -17.19 24.60 -14.15
CA ASP A 324 -17.18 23.17 -13.88
C ASP A 324 -15.85 22.71 -13.28
N PHE A 325 -14.74 23.26 -13.76
CA PHE A 325 -13.42 23.06 -13.17
C PHE A 325 -13.40 23.45 -11.68
N ASP A 326 -13.93 24.62 -11.33
CA ASP A 326 -14.04 25.10 -9.94
C ASP A 326 -14.91 24.18 -9.06
N LYS A 327 -15.93 23.49 -9.61
CA LYS A 327 -16.71 22.49 -8.86
C LYS A 327 -15.84 21.27 -8.50
N HIS A 328 -15.05 20.77 -9.44
CA HIS A 328 -14.10 19.67 -9.17
C HIS A 328 -13.03 20.09 -8.15
N LYS A 329 -12.44 21.28 -8.33
CA LYS A 329 -11.44 21.88 -7.43
C LYS A 329 -11.99 22.01 -6.01
N ARG A 330 -13.17 22.62 -5.84
CA ARG A 330 -13.86 22.78 -4.54
C ARG A 330 -14.20 21.43 -3.89
N SER A 331 -14.68 20.46 -4.66
CA SER A 331 -14.99 19.12 -4.16
C SER A 331 -13.74 18.40 -3.62
N LEU A 332 -12.61 18.50 -4.33
CA LEU A 332 -11.34 17.95 -3.86
C LEU A 332 -10.82 18.66 -2.61
N ILE A 333 -10.87 20.00 -2.57
CA ILE A 333 -10.47 20.80 -1.40
C ILE A 333 -11.27 20.37 -0.16
N LEU A 334 -12.60 20.25 -0.29
CA LEU A 334 -13.46 19.78 0.79
C LEU A 334 -13.09 18.37 1.25
N ARG A 335 -12.74 17.46 0.33
CA ARG A 335 -12.25 16.10 0.66
C ARG A 335 -10.92 16.14 1.42
N CYS A 336 -9.97 16.98 1.01
CA CYS A 336 -8.69 17.12 1.69
C CYS A 336 -8.88 17.64 3.13
N LEU A 337 -9.73 18.65 3.31
CA LEU A 337 -10.04 19.28 4.60
C LEU A 337 -11.03 18.49 5.49
N GLN A 338 -11.47 17.28 5.10
CA GLN A 338 -12.27 16.43 5.99
C GLN A 338 -11.49 16.07 7.25
N LYS A 339 -12.07 16.39 8.41
CA LYS A 339 -11.62 15.92 9.73
C LYS A 339 -11.69 14.39 9.82
N PRO A 340 -10.86 13.74 10.66
CA PRO A 340 -11.02 12.31 10.94
C PRO A 340 -12.40 12.03 11.54
N ARG A 341 -12.93 10.82 11.32
CA ARG A 341 -14.26 10.40 11.79
C ARG A 341 -14.25 9.73 13.17
N ASN A 342 -13.08 9.32 13.65
CA ASN A 342 -12.83 8.71 14.95
C ASN A 342 -11.33 8.74 15.25
N LEU A 343 -10.97 8.50 16.52
CA LEU A 343 -9.60 8.46 17.01
C LEU A 343 -8.69 7.53 16.18
N ILE A 344 -9.17 6.35 15.79
CA ILE A 344 -8.39 5.38 14.98
C ILE A 344 -8.02 5.97 13.62
N GLN A 345 -8.90 6.75 12.99
CA GLN A 345 -8.61 7.40 11.72
C GLN A 345 -7.58 8.54 11.88
N GLU A 346 -7.66 9.31 12.97
CA GLU A 346 -6.64 10.30 13.32
C GLU A 346 -5.28 9.62 13.57
N SER A 347 -5.23 8.58 14.41
CA SER A 347 -4.03 7.76 14.66
C SER A 347 -3.38 7.30 13.36
N LYS A 348 -4.18 6.77 12.42
CA LYS A 348 -3.69 6.27 11.13
C LYS A 348 -3.15 7.36 10.21
N TRP A 349 -3.70 8.58 10.24
CA TRP A 349 -3.20 9.69 9.42
C TRP A 349 -1.85 10.19 9.92
N THR A 350 -1.70 10.38 11.23
CA THR A 350 -0.41 10.78 11.83
C THR A 350 0.63 9.66 11.68
N TRP A 351 0.26 8.41 11.98
CA TRP A 351 1.16 7.26 11.84
C TRP A 351 1.67 7.09 10.41
N GLY A 352 0.82 7.29 9.39
CA GLY A 352 1.25 7.24 8.00
C GLY A 352 2.35 8.25 7.64
N GLN A 353 2.36 9.43 8.29
CA GLN A 353 3.44 10.43 8.10
C GLN A 353 4.74 10.05 8.84
N ILE A 354 4.62 9.39 10.00
CA ILE A 354 5.76 8.87 10.76
C ILE A 354 6.42 7.69 10.02
N GLU A 355 5.61 6.71 9.60
CA GLU A 355 6.07 5.47 8.97
C GLU A 355 6.70 5.70 7.60
N SER A 356 6.12 6.60 6.79
CA SER A 356 6.67 7.00 5.49
C SER A 356 7.89 7.91 5.57
N LYS A 357 8.20 8.46 6.76
CA LYS A 357 9.27 9.45 7.00
C LYS A 357 9.10 10.78 6.23
N TYR A 358 7.90 11.09 5.74
CA TYR A 358 7.60 12.43 5.20
C TYR A 358 7.31 13.44 6.30
N TYR A 359 6.71 13.04 7.43
CA TYR A 359 6.34 13.94 8.53
C TYR A 359 5.49 15.17 8.12
N ASP A 360 4.76 15.08 6.99
CA ASP A 360 3.92 16.16 6.47
C ASP A 360 2.53 16.12 7.16
N PHE A 361 2.52 16.34 8.47
CA PHE A 361 1.31 16.28 9.31
C PHE A 361 0.22 17.27 8.86
N GLU A 362 0.63 18.45 8.38
CA GLU A 362 -0.26 19.45 7.78
C GLU A 362 -0.58 19.20 6.29
N GLY A 363 -0.09 18.09 5.73
CA GLY A 363 0.00 17.89 4.30
C GLY A 363 -1.33 18.04 3.58
N ARG A 364 -2.41 17.55 4.17
CA ARG A 364 -3.77 17.67 3.63
C ARG A 364 -4.27 19.12 3.51
N CYS A 365 -3.88 19.98 4.45
CA CYS A 365 -4.21 21.41 4.41
C CYS A 365 -3.36 22.10 3.34
N LYS A 366 -2.05 21.82 3.31
CA LYS A 366 -1.12 22.37 2.30
C LYS A 366 -1.45 21.90 0.88
N ASP A 367 -1.94 20.67 0.72
CA ASP A 367 -2.48 20.15 -0.54
C ASP A 367 -3.72 20.94 -0.96
N ALA A 368 -4.65 21.19 -0.03
CA ALA A 368 -5.84 21.99 -0.31
C ALA A 368 -5.49 23.44 -0.73
N GLU A 369 -4.50 24.09 -0.08
CA GLU A 369 -4.00 25.39 -0.50
C GLU A 369 -3.34 25.35 -1.89
N CYS A 370 -2.52 24.33 -2.16
CA CYS A 370 -1.91 24.13 -3.48
C CYS A 370 -2.97 23.94 -4.58
N ILE A 371 -4.00 23.13 -4.31
CA ILE A 371 -5.11 22.88 -5.24
C ILE A 371 -5.87 24.17 -5.58
N LYS A 372 -6.07 25.10 -4.63
CA LYS A 372 -6.75 26.38 -4.89
C LYS A 372 -6.07 27.21 -5.99
N THR A 373 -4.75 27.11 -6.11
CA THR A 373 -3.95 27.94 -7.03
C THR A 373 -3.96 27.46 -8.47
N PHE A 374 -4.41 26.23 -8.75
CA PHE A 374 -4.41 25.68 -10.11
C PHE A 374 -5.47 26.30 -11.02
N THR A 375 -5.08 26.51 -12.27
CA THR A 375 -5.97 26.85 -13.40
C THR A 375 -6.42 25.60 -14.16
N LEU A 376 -7.33 25.75 -15.14
CA LEU A 376 -7.65 24.66 -16.06
C LEU A 376 -6.44 24.29 -16.93
N ASP A 377 -5.69 25.29 -17.43
CA ASP A 377 -4.48 25.10 -18.25
C ASP A 377 -3.41 24.26 -17.52
N ASP A 378 -3.25 24.44 -16.21
CA ASP A 378 -2.36 23.65 -15.36
C ASP A 378 -2.64 22.14 -15.43
N ILE A 379 -3.91 21.76 -15.62
CA ILE A 379 -4.40 20.38 -15.68
C ILE A 379 -4.47 19.88 -17.12
N VAL A 380 -4.73 20.74 -18.10
CA VAL A 380 -4.59 20.44 -19.54
C VAL A 380 -3.14 20.07 -19.87
N GLU A 381 -2.18 20.86 -19.41
CA GLU A 381 -0.75 20.58 -19.60
C GLU A 381 -0.33 19.29 -18.87
N PHE A 382 -0.87 19.05 -17.67
CA PHE A 382 -0.66 17.79 -16.95
C PHE A 382 -1.24 16.58 -17.72
N CYS A 383 -2.43 16.69 -18.31
CA CYS A 383 -3.00 15.66 -19.20
C CYS A 383 -2.05 15.39 -20.37
N ARG A 384 -1.57 16.45 -21.02
CA ARG A 384 -0.66 16.37 -22.17
C ARG A 384 0.67 15.70 -21.82
N GLN A 385 1.25 16.00 -20.65
CA GLN A 385 2.54 15.44 -20.22
C GLN A 385 2.45 13.98 -19.74
N TYR A 386 1.49 13.66 -18.88
CA TYR A 386 1.48 12.40 -18.11
C TYR A 386 0.42 11.39 -18.55
N MET A 387 -0.67 11.85 -19.19
CA MET A 387 -1.83 11.00 -19.48
C MET A 387 -1.98 10.69 -20.97
N LYS A 388 -1.78 11.70 -21.82
CA LYS A 388 -2.06 11.65 -23.27
C LYS A 388 -1.22 10.57 -23.96
N PRO A 389 -1.82 9.71 -24.81
CA PRO A 389 -1.08 8.70 -25.55
C PRO A 389 -0.09 9.32 -26.53
N GLY A 390 1.12 8.77 -26.60
CA GLY A 390 2.22 9.29 -27.41
C GLY A 390 3.01 10.45 -26.79
N SER A 391 2.74 10.83 -25.53
CA SER A 391 3.58 11.81 -24.83
C SER A 391 4.98 11.26 -24.53
N LEU A 392 6.01 12.03 -24.90
CA LEU A 392 7.43 11.69 -24.67
C LEU A 392 7.81 11.64 -23.17
N THR A 393 6.98 12.18 -22.28
CA THR A 393 7.23 12.17 -20.82
C THR A 393 6.42 11.14 -20.06
N ARG A 394 5.48 10.43 -20.71
CA ARG A 394 4.61 9.45 -20.08
C ARG A 394 5.37 8.16 -19.77
N GLY A 395 5.33 7.72 -18.52
CA GLY A 395 5.73 6.37 -18.12
C GLY A 395 4.49 5.51 -17.91
N LYS A 396 4.36 4.38 -18.62
CA LYS A 396 3.22 3.44 -18.51
C LYS A 396 3.71 2.07 -18.04
N LEU A 397 2.99 1.49 -17.08
CA LEU A 397 3.08 0.08 -16.71
C LEU A 397 1.69 -0.55 -16.84
N SER A 398 1.54 -1.48 -17.78
CA SER A 398 0.31 -2.25 -18.00
C SER A 398 0.49 -3.67 -17.45
N VAL A 399 -0.51 -4.15 -16.70
CA VAL A 399 -0.55 -5.51 -16.13
C VAL A 399 -1.78 -6.23 -16.67
N HIS A 400 -1.56 -7.26 -17.48
CA HIS A 400 -2.60 -8.04 -18.16
C HIS A 400 -2.78 -9.40 -17.48
N LEU A 401 -3.97 -9.67 -16.96
CA LEU A 401 -4.39 -10.98 -16.45
C LEU A 401 -5.31 -11.65 -17.46
N LEU A 402 -4.88 -12.80 -18.00
CA LEU A 402 -5.62 -13.57 -18.99
C LEU A 402 -6.51 -14.63 -18.33
N ALA A 403 -7.80 -14.67 -18.69
CA ALA A 403 -8.71 -15.74 -18.32
C ALA A 403 -8.23 -17.09 -18.88
N ARG A 404 -8.36 -18.16 -18.08
CA ARG A 404 -7.97 -19.52 -18.50
C ARG A 404 -9.10 -20.26 -19.22
N ALA A 405 -10.36 -19.91 -18.92
CA ALA A 405 -11.53 -20.40 -19.65
C ALA A 405 -11.63 -19.87 -21.10
N ASP A 406 -10.81 -18.87 -21.46
CA ASP A 406 -10.70 -18.36 -22.84
C ASP A 406 -9.96 -19.38 -23.73
N GLY A 407 -10.68 -20.43 -24.14
CA GLY A 407 -10.20 -21.49 -25.05
C GLY A 407 -9.92 -21.02 -26.49
N SER A 408 -9.65 -19.73 -26.69
CA SER A 408 -9.39 -19.14 -28.00
C SER A 408 -7.89 -19.11 -28.37
N GLU A 409 -7.38 -20.29 -28.76
CA GLU A 409 -6.42 -20.36 -29.88
C GLU A 409 -7.02 -19.73 -31.17
N LYS A 410 -8.35 -19.61 -31.23
CA LYS A 410 -9.15 -19.09 -32.33
C LYS A 410 -9.27 -17.56 -32.38
N THR A 411 -8.17 -16.83 -32.21
CA THR A 411 -7.97 -15.54 -32.92
C THR A 411 -6.50 -15.14 -32.98
N LYS A 412 -5.81 -15.55 -34.06
CA LYS A 412 -4.57 -14.89 -34.53
C LYS A 412 -4.89 -13.63 -35.37
N LEU A 413 -5.97 -12.93 -35.04
CA LEU A 413 -6.41 -11.71 -35.73
C LEU A 413 -6.31 -10.54 -34.76
N ASP A 414 -5.83 -9.41 -35.28
CA ASP A 414 -5.61 -8.12 -34.61
C ASP A 414 -4.52 -8.05 -33.52
N MET A 415 -3.42 -8.78 -33.75
CA MET A 415 -2.08 -8.41 -33.24
C MET A 415 -1.45 -7.20 -33.99
N SER A 416 -2.27 -6.37 -34.65
CA SER A 416 -1.89 -5.32 -35.61
C SER A 416 -2.05 -3.89 -35.09
N THR A 417 -2.43 -3.70 -33.82
CA THR A 417 -2.15 -2.44 -33.10
C THR A 417 -0.87 -2.58 -32.29
N THR A 418 0.23 -2.20 -32.94
CA THR A 418 1.59 -2.29 -32.41
C THR A 418 1.78 -1.42 -31.18
N SER A 419 1.49 -1.97 -29.99
CA SER A 419 1.98 -1.37 -28.74
C SER A 419 3.50 -1.52 -28.73
N ASN A 420 4.23 -0.41 -28.76
CA ASN A 420 5.69 -0.39 -28.62
C ASN A 420 6.16 -0.74 -27.19
N SER A 421 5.30 -1.37 -26.38
CA SER A 421 5.61 -1.71 -25.00
C SER A 421 6.68 -2.80 -24.91
N THR A 422 7.67 -2.57 -24.07
CA THR A 422 8.65 -3.58 -23.68
C THR A 422 7.94 -4.62 -22.81
N ARG A 423 7.80 -5.84 -23.35
CA ARG A 423 7.22 -6.98 -22.62
C ARG A 423 8.26 -7.63 -21.72
N PHE A 424 7.86 -8.03 -20.52
CA PHE A 424 8.71 -8.77 -19.59
C PHE A 424 7.90 -9.81 -18.83
N THR A 425 8.57 -10.88 -18.37
CA THR A 425 7.95 -12.01 -17.67
C THR A 425 8.54 -12.27 -16.28
N ASP A 426 9.76 -11.79 -16.03
CA ASP A 426 10.47 -11.91 -14.76
C ASP A 426 10.35 -10.58 -13.99
N ILE A 427 9.68 -10.64 -12.83
CA ILE A 427 9.42 -9.48 -11.96
C ILE A 427 10.72 -8.98 -11.33
N ASP A 428 11.60 -9.88 -10.87
CA ASP A 428 12.82 -9.51 -10.16
C ASP A 428 13.88 -8.96 -11.11
N CYS A 429 13.93 -9.47 -12.34
CA CYS A 429 14.75 -8.91 -13.41
C CYS A 429 14.28 -7.49 -13.78
N PHE A 430 12.98 -7.30 -14.03
CA PHE A 430 12.39 -5.99 -14.32
C PHE A 430 12.66 -4.95 -13.22
N LYS A 431 12.54 -5.35 -11.94
CA LYS A 431 12.79 -4.43 -10.81
C LYS A 431 14.25 -3.99 -10.72
N LYS A 432 15.20 -4.89 -10.99
CA LYS A 432 16.66 -4.58 -11.00
C LYS A 432 17.06 -3.58 -12.08
N ASP A 433 16.35 -3.55 -13.21
CA ASP A 433 16.60 -2.59 -14.29
C ASP A 433 16.04 -1.18 -14.00
N LEU A 434 15.24 -1.02 -12.94
CA LEU A 434 14.65 0.26 -12.55
C LEU A 434 15.41 0.93 -11.40
N SER A 435 15.44 2.26 -11.41
CA SER A 435 15.96 3.05 -10.30
C SER A 435 14.91 3.21 -9.20
N ALA A 436 15.29 2.98 -7.94
CA ALA A 436 14.47 3.33 -6.79
C ALA A 436 14.37 4.86 -6.64
N MET A 437 13.17 5.39 -6.42
CA MET A 437 12.97 6.81 -6.11
C MET A 437 13.56 7.11 -4.73
N PRO A 438 14.53 8.04 -4.61
CA PRO A 438 15.06 8.43 -3.31
C PRO A 438 13.93 8.97 -2.44
N LEU A 439 13.88 8.58 -1.16
CA LEU A 439 13.19 9.44 -0.21
C LEU A 439 14.00 10.72 -0.07
N THR A 440 13.30 11.85 -0.07
CA THR A 440 13.80 13.08 0.54
C THR A 440 13.29 13.08 1.98
N PRO A 441 14.03 12.49 2.95
CA PRO A 441 13.59 12.48 4.34
C PRO A 441 13.49 13.93 4.81
N MET A 442 12.28 14.36 5.17
CA MET A 442 12.15 15.59 5.94
C MET A 442 12.64 15.29 7.36
N ASN A 443 13.28 16.24 8.01
CA ASN A 443 13.49 16.12 9.45
C ASN A 443 12.11 16.16 10.15
N PRO A 444 11.92 15.43 11.25
CA PRO A 444 10.85 15.74 12.20
C PRO A 444 10.78 17.26 12.44
N PRO A 445 9.62 17.91 12.31
CA PRO A 445 9.54 19.33 12.61
C PRO A 445 9.83 19.53 14.10
N GLU A 446 10.63 20.55 14.45
CA GLU A 446 11.07 20.80 15.84
C GLU A 446 9.89 20.94 16.82
N ALA A 447 8.74 21.45 16.35
CA ALA A 447 7.50 21.54 17.11
C ALA A 447 6.86 20.20 17.51
N PHE A 448 7.40 19.06 17.06
CA PHE A 448 6.99 17.70 17.44
C PHE A 448 8.16 16.90 18.06
N MET A 449 9.22 17.59 18.50
CA MET A 449 10.36 16.99 19.22
C MET A 449 10.46 17.57 20.63
N GLU A 450 9.77 16.94 21.59
CA GLU A 450 10.00 17.09 23.04
C GLU A 450 10.55 15.78 23.63
#